data_AF-M6FY27-F1
#
_entry.id   AF-M6FY27-F1
#
_cell.length_a   1.000
_cell.length_b   1.000
_cell.length_c   1.000
_cell.angle_alpha   90.00
_cell.angle_beta   90.00
_cell.angle_gamma   90.00
#
_symmetry.space_group_name_H-M   'P 1'
#
loop_
_entity.id
_entity.type
_entity.pdbx_description
1 polymer ?
#
loop_
_entity_poly.entity_id
_entity_poly.type
_entity_poly.pdbx_seq_one_letter_code
_entity_poly.pdbx_strand_id
1 'polypeptide(L)'
;MKVVSIEFSHGPVAIYAHSFESERVTMHVKEFLSTFRQFQDVTHELSPGIGRVTICSTNPSLFSFTLPERIGTLHLHFSNGRETIEQDVVISILHNQERKIAMEKLLTTLRLLIQTAKPEHISA
;
A
#
# COMPACT_ATOMS: atom_id res chain seq x y z
N MET A 1 3.89 -7.21 -11.97
CA MET A 1 2.88 -7.01 -10.91
C MET A 1 3.03 -8.12 -9.91
N LYS A 2 3.22 -7.79 -8.64
CA LYS A 2 3.45 -8.77 -7.57
C LYS A 2 2.48 -8.48 -6.43
N VAL A 3 1.60 -9.44 -6.15
CA VAL A 3 0.70 -9.42 -5.00
C VAL A 3 1.06 -10.64 -4.15
N VAL A 4 1.59 -10.39 -2.96
CA VAL A 4 2.03 -11.45 -2.04
C VAL A 4 1.24 -11.34 -0.76
N SER A 5 0.73 -12.45 -0.27
CA SER A 5 0.12 -12.53 1.06
C SER A 5 0.98 -13.46 1.91
N ILE A 6 1.45 -12.97 3.05
CA ILE A 6 2.18 -13.76 4.03
C ILE A 6 1.27 -13.98 5.23
N GLU A 7 1.09 -15.24 5.61
CA GLU A 7 0.39 -15.63 6.84
C GLU A 7 1.40 -15.84 7.97
N PHE A 8 1.19 -15.16 9.09
CA PHE A 8 1.87 -15.39 10.36
C PHE A 8 0.87 -15.99 11.34
N SER A 9 1.11 -17.21 11.80
CA SER A 9 0.18 -17.92 12.71
C SER A 9 0.87 -18.35 14.01
N HIS A 10 0.15 -18.21 15.12
CA HIS A 10 0.55 -18.72 16.43
C HIS A 10 -0.68 -19.24 17.19
N GLY A 11 -0.83 -20.56 17.24
CA GLY A 11 -2.01 -21.20 17.82
C GLY A 11 -3.29 -20.81 17.06
N PRO A 12 -4.35 -20.32 17.74
CA PRO A 12 -5.60 -19.92 17.09
C PRO A 12 -5.55 -18.52 16.44
N VAL A 13 -4.42 -17.82 16.53
CA VAL A 13 -4.27 -16.46 16.02
C VAL A 13 -3.51 -16.49 14.70
N ALA A 14 -4.07 -15.86 13.67
CA ALA A 14 -3.42 -15.63 12.38
C ALA A 14 -3.48 -14.15 11.99
N ILE A 15 -2.38 -13.63 11.45
CA ILE A 15 -2.25 -12.28 10.90
C ILE A 15 -1.69 -12.41 9.50
N TYR A 16 -2.26 -11.68 8.56
CA TYR A 16 -1.91 -11.67 7.16
C TYR A 16 -1.29 -10.33 6.79
N ALA A 17 -0.16 -10.36 6.09
CA ALA A 17 0.48 -9.21 5.46
C ALA A 17 0.29 -9.29 3.95
N HIS A 18 -0.55 -8.42 3.41
CA HIS A 18 -0.86 -8.34 1.99
C HIS A 18 -0.06 -7.23 1.34
N SER A 19 0.90 -7.59 0.50
CA SER A 19 1.82 -6.68 -0.16
C SER A 19 1.48 -6.54 -1.65
N PHE A 20 1.40 -5.31 -2.13
CA PHE A 20 1.09 -4.95 -3.50
C PHE A 20 2.23 -4.15 -4.12
N GLU A 21 2.73 -4.59 -5.26
CA GLU A 21 3.80 -3.92 -6.00
C GLU A 21 3.51 -3.96 -7.51
N SER A 22 3.53 -2.79 -8.13
CA SER A 22 3.43 -2.61 -9.58
C SER A 22 3.86 -1.19 -9.95
N GLU A 23 4.02 -0.92 -11.25
CA GLU A 23 4.28 0.45 -11.74
C GLU A 23 3.14 1.40 -11.35
N ARG A 24 1.88 0.97 -11.44
CA ARG A 24 0.72 1.78 -11.05
C ARG A 24 0.70 2.06 -9.54
N VAL A 25 1.05 1.07 -8.72
CA VAL A 25 1.21 1.27 -7.27
C VAL A 25 2.33 2.26 -7.00
N THR A 26 3.48 2.11 -7.67
CA THR A 26 4.61 3.02 -7.55
C THR A 26 4.20 4.45 -7.85
N MET A 27 3.51 4.67 -8.97
CA MET A 27 3.02 5.98 -9.36
C MET A 27 2.11 6.61 -8.29
N HIS A 28 1.13 5.88 -7.78
CA HIS A 28 0.20 6.43 -6.78
C HIS A 28 0.79 6.53 -5.38
N VAL A 29 1.77 5.69 -5.01
CA VAL A 29 2.55 5.87 -3.77
C VAL A 29 3.37 7.16 -3.86
N LYS A 30 4.05 7.41 -4.98
CA LYS A 30 4.78 8.68 -5.20
C LYS A 30 3.84 9.88 -5.13
N GLU A 31 2.71 9.82 -5.85
CA GLU A 31 1.68 10.87 -5.84
C GLU A 31 1.15 11.14 -4.43
N PHE A 32 0.91 10.11 -3.61
CA PHE A 32 0.49 10.30 -2.24
C PHE A 32 1.59 10.91 -1.37
N LEU A 33 2.82 10.41 -1.47
CA LEU A 33 3.94 10.90 -0.66
C LEU A 33 4.32 12.36 -1.02
N SER A 34 4.17 12.79 -2.29
CA SER A 34 4.45 14.16 -2.70
C SER A 34 3.52 15.22 -2.08
N THR A 35 2.37 14.80 -1.53
CA THR A 35 1.48 15.66 -0.73
C THR A 35 2.07 16.05 0.65
N PHE A 36 3.19 15.42 1.03
CA PHE A 36 3.96 15.78 2.21
C PHE A 36 5.19 16.56 1.76
N ARG A 37 5.32 17.81 2.19
CA ARG A 37 6.44 18.70 1.81
C ARG A 37 7.81 18.04 1.99
N GLN A 38 7.99 17.27 3.05
CA GLN A 38 9.24 16.58 3.37
C GLN A 38 9.65 15.48 2.36
N PHE A 39 8.74 15.03 1.49
CA PHE A 39 8.99 13.95 0.52
C PHE A 39 8.91 14.43 -0.94
N GLN A 40 8.66 15.72 -1.20
CA GLN A 40 8.45 16.23 -2.56
C GLN A 40 9.68 16.03 -3.46
N ASP A 41 10.88 16.29 -2.95
CA ASP A 41 12.12 16.19 -3.73
C ASP A 41 12.42 14.75 -4.13
N VAL A 42 12.12 13.79 -3.23
CA VAL A 42 12.37 12.36 -3.43
C VAL A 42 11.36 11.73 -4.38
N THR A 43 10.11 12.21 -4.34
CA THR A 43 8.96 11.59 -5.03
C THR A 43 8.62 12.25 -6.37
N HIS A 44 9.43 13.21 -6.84
CA HIS A 44 9.26 13.87 -8.12
C HIS A 44 9.14 12.90 -9.31
N GLU A 45 8.38 13.27 -10.34
CA GLU A 45 8.03 12.39 -11.47
C GLU A 45 9.27 11.80 -12.19
N LEU A 46 10.36 12.56 -12.25
CA LEU A 46 11.64 12.15 -12.87
C LEU A 46 12.44 11.12 -12.05
N SER A 47 12.16 10.96 -10.75
CA SER A 47 12.93 10.05 -9.88
C SER A 47 12.50 8.59 -10.13
N PRO A 48 13.41 7.71 -10.62
CA PRO A 48 13.11 6.29 -10.75
C PRO A 48 12.93 5.66 -9.37
N GLY A 49 12.07 4.65 -9.23
CA GLY A 49 11.91 3.97 -7.94
C GLY A 49 10.85 2.88 -7.94
N ILE A 50 10.75 2.18 -6.81
CA ILE A 50 9.79 1.10 -6.57
C ILE A 50 8.96 1.47 -5.35
N GLY A 51 7.64 1.55 -5.56
CA GLY A 51 6.66 1.75 -4.50
C GLY A 51 5.89 0.47 -4.21
N ARG A 52 5.63 0.24 -2.92
CA ARG A 52 4.94 -0.92 -2.39
C ARG A 52 3.96 -0.50 -1.31
N VAL A 53 2.81 -1.17 -1.27
CA VAL A 53 1.83 -0.99 -0.18
C VAL A 53 1.65 -2.32 0.53
N THR A 54 1.67 -2.30 1.86
CA THR A 54 1.41 -3.47 2.69
C THR A 54 0.22 -3.19 3.60
N ILE A 55 -0.70 -4.14 3.66
CA ILE A 55 -1.88 -4.12 4.54
C ILE A 55 -1.76 -5.30 5.50
N CYS A 56 -1.70 -5.02 6.79
CA CYS A 56 -1.75 -6.04 7.83
C CYS A 56 -3.20 -6.22 8.32
N SER A 57 -3.66 -7.45 8.41
CA SER A 57 -5.06 -7.76 8.73
C SER A 57 -5.18 -9.14 9.40
N THR A 58 -6.21 -9.35 10.21
CA THR A 58 -6.59 -10.69 10.67
C THR A 58 -7.43 -11.45 9.64
N ASN A 59 -7.78 -10.80 8.53
CA ASN A 59 -8.58 -11.40 7.47
C ASN A 59 -7.67 -11.95 6.35
N PRO A 60 -7.76 -13.25 6.01
CA PRO A 60 -6.96 -13.84 4.94
C PRO A 60 -7.34 -13.34 3.54
N SER A 61 -8.55 -12.79 3.38
CA SER A 61 -9.10 -12.43 2.08
C SER A 61 -8.82 -10.98 1.71
N LEU A 62 -8.04 -10.83 0.64
CA LEU A 62 -7.78 -9.56 -0.04
C LEU A 62 -9.06 -8.82 -0.47
N PHE A 63 -10.13 -9.54 -0.82
CA PHE A 63 -11.38 -8.95 -1.28
C PHE A 63 -12.11 -8.15 -0.18
N SER A 64 -11.76 -8.39 1.08
CA SER A 64 -12.31 -7.69 2.23
C SER A 64 -11.84 -6.23 2.31
N PHE A 65 -10.75 -5.88 1.60
CA PHE A 65 -10.20 -4.52 1.53
C PHE A 65 -10.88 -3.64 0.46
N THR A 66 -11.95 -4.12 -0.17
CA THR A 66 -12.75 -3.30 -1.09
C THR A 66 -13.46 -2.14 -0.36
N LEU A 67 -13.67 -2.25 0.95
CA LEU A 67 -14.23 -1.19 1.79
C LEU A 67 -13.10 -0.43 2.53
N PRO A 68 -12.93 0.89 2.32
CA PRO A 68 -11.88 1.67 2.98
C PRO A 68 -11.95 1.58 4.50
N GLU A 69 -13.16 1.48 5.05
CA GLU A 69 -13.44 1.41 6.49
C GLU A 69 -12.87 0.15 7.16
N ARG A 70 -12.57 -0.90 6.38
CA ARG A 70 -11.92 -2.12 6.86
C ARG A 70 -10.40 -2.06 6.77
N ILE A 71 -9.85 -1.08 6.07
CA ILE A 71 -8.42 -0.84 5.99
C ILE A 71 -8.06 0.15 7.10
N GLY A 72 -7.57 -0.36 8.23
CA GLY A 72 -7.18 0.49 9.36
C GLY A 72 -5.93 1.33 9.05
N THR A 73 -4.86 0.65 8.62
CA THR A 73 -3.55 1.27 8.37
C THR A 73 -2.91 0.67 7.13
N LEU A 74 -2.34 1.53 6.29
CA LEU A 74 -1.52 1.16 5.15
C LEU A 74 -0.05 1.46 5.47
N HIS A 75 0.82 0.48 5.28
CA HIS A 75 2.25 0.72 5.30
C HIS A 75 2.73 0.99 3.87
N LEU A 76 3.17 2.22 3.61
CA LEU A 76 3.71 2.64 2.32
C LEU A 76 5.23 2.55 2.36
N HIS A 77 5.80 1.91 1.36
CA HIS A 77 7.24 1.88 1.14
C HIS A 77 7.55 2.45 -0.24
N PHE A 78 8.53 3.35 -0.32
CA PHE A 78 9.10 3.82 -1.58
C PHE A 78 10.62 3.84 -1.50
N SER A 79 11.29 3.32 -2.52
CA SER A 79 12.75 3.40 -2.63
C SER A 79 13.20 3.73 -4.04
N ASN A 80 14.17 4.63 -4.17
CA ASN A 80 14.84 4.95 -5.43
C ASN A 80 16.26 4.36 -5.52
N GLY A 81 16.65 3.52 -4.56
CA GLY A 81 17.98 2.92 -4.45
C GLY A 81 19.04 3.81 -3.77
N ARG A 82 18.74 5.09 -3.54
CA ARG A 82 19.56 6.01 -2.72
C ARG A 82 18.89 6.35 -1.40
N GLU A 83 17.59 6.58 -1.47
CA GLU A 83 16.72 6.95 -0.38
C GLU A 83 15.57 5.97 -0.28
N THR A 84 15.12 5.74 0.95
CA THR A 84 13.97 4.90 1.25
C THR A 84 13.06 5.66 2.19
N ILE A 85 11.76 5.61 1.89
CA ILE A 85 10.69 6.21 2.66
C ILE A 85 9.78 5.08 3.13
N GLU A 86 9.54 5.03 4.43
CA GLU A 86 8.54 4.19 5.05
C GLU A 86 7.53 5.08 5.77
N GLN A 87 6.25 4.86 5.52
CA GLN A 87 5.18 5.69 6.08
C GLN A 87 3.96 4.85 6.41
N ASP A 88 3.61 4.82 7.70
CA ASP A 88 2.31 4.34 8.14
C ASP A 88 1.23 5.40 7.90
N VAL A 89 0.14 4.98 7.28
CA VAL A 89 -0.99 5.85 6.96
C VAL A 89 -2.26 5.28 7.53
N VAL A 90 -2.82 6.00 8.50
CA VAL A 90 -4.14 5.72 9.06
C VAL A 90 -5.17 6.50 8.25
N ILE A 91 -6.03 5.79 7.52
CA ILE A 91 -6.94 6.40 6.54
C ILE A 91 -7.94 7.36 7.23
N SER A 92 -8.42 6.99 8.42
CA SER A 92 -9.46 7.74 9.16
C SER A 92 -9.04 9.13 9.60
N ILE A 93 -7.74 9.41 9.72
CA ILE A 93 -7.20 10.71 10.17
C ILE A 93 -6.67 11.57 9.01
N LEU A 94 -6.85 11.13 7.75
CA LEU A 94 -6.52 11.95 6.59
C LEU A 94 -7.54 13.08 6.46
N HIS A 95 -7.21 14.28 6.94
CA HIS A 95 -8.10 15.44 6.87
C HIS A 95 -7.87 16.34 5.64
N ASN A 96 -6.64 16.36 5.12
CA ASN A 96 -6.29 17.18 3.95
C ASN A 96 -6.90 16.60 2.66
N GLN A 97 -7.54 17.46 1.85
CA GLN A 97 -8.29 17.03 0.66
C GLN A 97 -7.40 16.44 -0.44
N GLU A 98 -6.21 17.01 -0.65
CA GLU A 98 -5.24 16.51 -1.62
C GLU A 98 -4.77 15.09 -1.26
N ARG A 99 -4.48 14.88 0.04
CA ARG A 99 -4.13 13.55 0.58
C ARG A 99 -5.25 12.54 0.40
N LYS A 100 -6.50 12.94 0.63
CA LYS A 100 -7.67 12.06 0.42
C LYS A 100 -7.78 11.64 -1.04
N ILE A 101 -7.69 12.58 -1.97
CA ILE A 101 -7.78 12.28 -3.41
C ILE A 101 -6.64 11.35 -3.86
N ALA A 102 -5.40 11.63 -3.45
CA ALA A 102 -4.27 10.77 -3.78
C ALA A 102 -4.43 9.36 -3.17
N MET A 103 -4.93 9.27 -1.92
CA MET A 103 -5.22 8.00 -1.27
C MET A 103 -6.34 7.22 -1.98
N GLU A 104 -7.41 7.89 -2.43
CA GLU A 104 -8.50 7.24 -3.18
C GLU A 104 -8.02 6.63 -4.50
N LYS A 105 -7.11 7.31 -5.21
CA LYS A 105 -6.47 6.77 -6.43
C LYS A 105 -5.64 5.52 -6.11
N LEU A 106 -4.86 5.57 -5.03
CA LEU A 106 -4.08 4.43 -4.56
C LEU A 106 -4.99 3.24 -4.21
N LEU A 107 -6.02 3.46 -3.37
CA LEU A 107 -6.99 2.42 -2.99
C LEU A 107 -7.71 1.82 -4.19
N THR A 108 -8.11 2.65 -5.16
CA THR A 108 -8.74 2.19 -6.41
C THR A 108 -7.79 1.27 -7.19
N THR A 109 -6.52 1.63 -7.26
CA THR A 109 -5.49 0.79 -7.89
C THR A 109 -5.32 -0.54 -7.14
N LEU A 110 -5.23 -0.52 -5.81
CA LEU A 110 -5.14 -1.76 -5.02
C LEU A 110 -6.33 -2.69 -5.26
N ARG A 111 -7.56 -2.16 -5.29
CA ARG A 111 -8.77 -2.94 -5.61
C ARG A 111 -8.70 -3.58 -6.98
N LEU A 112 -8.26 -2.83 -7.99
CA LEU A 112 -8.10 -3.37 -9.34
C LEU A 112 -7.07 -4.50 -9.36
N LEU A 113 -5.95 -4.36 -8.63
CA LEU A 113 -4.95 -5.40 -8.53
C LEU A 113 -5.49 -6.64 -7.82
N ILE A 114 -6.27 -6.48 -6.75
CA ILE A 114 -6.94 -7.59 -6.06
C ILE A 114 -7.85 -8.38 -7.01
N GLN A 115 -8.56 -7.69 -7.92
CA GLN A 115 -9.47 -8.32 -8.86
C GLN A 115 -8.77 -8.99 -10.04
N THR A 116 -7.57 -8.54 -10.41
CA THR A 116 -6.90 -8.94 -11.66
C THR A 116 -5.65 -9.79 -11.44
N ALA A 117 -5.04 -9.72 -10.26
CA ALA A 117 -3.86 -10.51 -9.91
C ALA A 117 -4.26 -11.91 -9.44
N LYS A 118 -3.39 -12.89 -9.72
CA LYS A 118 -3.33 -14.14 -8.96
C LYS A 118 -2.36 -13.91 -7.79
N PRO A 119 -2.83 -13.82 -6.53
CA PRO A 119 -1.96 -13.60 -5.39
C PRO A 119 -1.06 -14.81 -5.13
N GLU A 120 0.21 -14.57 -4.84
CA GLU A 120 1.09 -15.59 -4.27
C GLU A 120 0.84 -15.66 -2.77
N HIS A 121 0.55 -16.84 -2.23
CA HIS A 121 0.35 -17.07 -0.80
C HIS A 121 1.56 -17.78 -0.21
N ILE A 122 2.13 -17.22 0.84
CA ILE A 122 3.30 -17.75 1.55
C ILE A 122 2.90 -17.98 3.01
N SER A 123 3.14 -19.19 3.51
CA SER A 123 3.01 -19.50 4.94
C SER A 123 4.38 -19.35 5.60
N ALA A 124 4.47 -18.56 6.67
CA ALA A 124 5.70 -18.23 7.39
C ALA A 124 5.73 -18.85 8.80
#